data_AF-A0A9E7G3R0-F1
#
_entry.id   AF-A0A9E7G3R0-F1
#
_cell.length_a   1.000
_cell.length_b   1.000
_cell.length_c   1.000
_cell.angle_alpha   90.00
_cell.angle_beta   90.00
_cell.angle_gamma   90.00
#
_symmetry.space_group_name_H-M   'P 1'
#
loop_
_entity.id
_entity.type
_entity.pdbx_description
1 polymer ?
#
loop_
_entity_poly.entity_id
_entity_poly.type
_entity_poly.pdbx_seq_one_letter_code
_entity_poly.pdbx_strand_id
1 'polypeptide(L)'
;MPGPRRSFFACAASEERAAVFVAGGHDESKNALRSALAYDVAADAWMQLPDMARQRDECRGVFASGGFHVVGGYPTEAQGQFSQSAETFDVAAWRWGAVEEGRLEEAACPRTCVVGGDGRVYMCRQAGQAVVVEEGGGAWRRVADLPREVRVALQMVAWEGGFMVLGSGTQCGAQVAYILDIESGEGEGMKWRKVELQRAYSGHVQAGCCFHI
;
A
#
# COMPACT_ATOMS: atom_id res chain seq x y z
N MET A 1 -20.81 -3.64 3.18
CA MET A 1 -19.82 -4.51 3.84
C MET A 1 -20.36 -4.98 5.18
N PRO A 2 -20.47 -6.30 5.41
CA PRO A 2 -20.84 -6.90 6.70
C PRO A 2 -19.84 -6.61 7.83
N GLY A 3 -20.30 -6.78 9.08
CA GLY A 3 -19.49 -6.59 10.28
C GLY A 3 -19.53 -5.15 10.84
N PRO A 4 -18.67 -4.83 11.82
CA PRO A 4 -18.63 -3.50 12.39
C PRO A 4 -18.24 -2.46 11.34
N ARG A 5 -18.66 -1.21 11.55
CA ARG A 5 -18.06 -0.09 10.82
C ARG A 5 -16.57 -0.10 11.04
N ARG A 6 -15.79 0.08 9.98
CA ARG A 6 -14.33 0.07 10.05
C ARG A 6 -13.72 1.24 9.30
N SER A 7 -12.57 1.71 9.79
CA SER A 7 -11.73 2.73 9.14
C SER A 7 -10.30 2.23 9.02
N PHE A 8 -9.50 2.84 8.14
CA PHE A 8 -8.06 2.56 7.98
C PHE A 8 -7.70 1.08 7.73
N PHE A 9 -8.57 0.37 7.03
CA PHE A 9 -8.37 -1.01 6.62
C PHE A 9 -7.55 -1.12 5.34
N ALA A 10 -6.86 -2.23 5.18
CA ALA A 10 -6.25 -2.62 3.92
C ALA A 10 -7.34 -2.92 2.88
N CYS A 11 -7.14 -2.48 1.64
CA CYS A 11 -7.98 -2.86 0.51
C CYS A 11 -7.14 -3.08 -0.75
N ALA A 12 -7.52 -4.06 -1.58
CA ALA A 12 -6.94 -4.29 -2.89
C ALA A 12 -7.94 -5.02 -3.80
N ALA A 13 -7.88 -4.74 -5.11
CA ALA A 13 -8.69 -5.45 -6.10
C ALA A 13 -7.86 -6.56 -6.76
N SER A 14 -8.55 -7.64 -7.16
CA SER A 14 -8.03 -8.70 -8.00
C SER A 14 -8.86 -8.78 -9.26
N GLU A 15 -8.25 -8.46 -10.41
CA GLU A 15 -8.92 -8.56 -11.71
C GLU A 15 -9.23 -10.02 -12.06
N GLU A 16 -8.26 -10.92 -11.84
CA GLU A 16 -8.42 -12.37 -12.09
C GLU A 16 -9.62 -12.96 -11.34
N ARG A 17 -9.88 -12.48 -10.12
CA ARG A 17 -10.99 -12.95 -9.28
C ARG A 17 -12.25 -12.11 -9.40
N ALA A 18 -12.21 -11.01 -10.13
CA ALA A 18 -13.27 -9.99 -10.15
C ALA A 18 -13.76 -9.66 -8.71
N ALA A 19 -12.81 -9.43 -7.79
CA ALA A 19 -13.11 -9.27 -6.37
C ALA A 19 -12.30 -8.15 -5.71
N VAL A 20 -12.88 -7.54 -4.68
CA VAL A 20 -12.22 -6.56 -3.81
C VAL A 20 -12.00 -7.16 -2.42
N PHE A 21 -10.75 -7.23 -1.99
CA PHE A 21 -10.36 -7.75 -0.69
C PHE A 21 -10.20 -6.61 0.30
N VAL A 22 -10.64 -6.83 1.54
CA VAL A 22 -10.48 -5.91 2.66
C VAL A 22 -10.02 -6.66 3.90
N ALA A 23 -9.13 -6.07 4.69
CA ALA A 23 -8.67 -6.67 5.94
C ALA A 23 -8.25 -5.62 6.97
N GLY A 24 -8.44 -5.95 8.24
CA GLY A 24 -8.04 -5.10 9.35
C GLY A 24 -8.83 -3.79 9.42
N GLY A 25 -8.12 -2.72 9.77
CA GLY A 25 -8.67 -1.44 10.21
C GLY A 25 -9.07 -1.47 11.68
N HIS A 26 -9.84 -0.48 12.11
CA HIS A 26 -10.42 -0.45 13.46
C HIS A 26 -11.91 -0.20 13.48
N ASP A 27 -12.58 -0.65 14.54
CA ASP A 27 -14.00 -0.37 14.80
C ASP A 27 -14.25 1.04 15.38
N GLU A 28 -15.52 1.37 15.67
CA GLU A 28 -15.91 2.67 16.24
C GLU A 28 -15.25 2.98 17.60
N SER A 29 -14.80 1.95 18.32
CA SER A 29 -14.10 2.04 19.60
C SER A 29 -12.57 2.03 19.45
N LYS A 30 -12.05 2.15 18.22
CA LYS A 30 -10.61 2.11 17.89
C LYS A 30 -9.94 0.77 18.21
N ASN A 31 -10.70 -0.31 18.26
CA ASN A 31 -10.12 -1.65 18.36
C ASN A 31 -9.67 -2.10 16.97
N ALA A 32 -8.39 -2.42 16.83
CA ALA A 32 -7.83 -3.01 15.63
C ALA A 32 -8.49 -4.37 15.33
N LEU A 33 -8.72 -4.66 14.06
CA LEU A 33 -9.45 -5.84 13.61
C LEU A 33 -8.49 -6.87 13.01
N ARG A 34 -8.81 -8.15 13.22
CA ARG A 34 -8.23 -9.30 12.49
C ARG A 34 -9.07 -9.73 11.28
N SER A 35 -10.31 -9.24 11.21
CA SER A 35 -11.28 -9.72 10.23
C SER A 35 -11.01 -9.22 8.82
N ALA A 36 -11.31 -10.09 7.86
CA ALA A 36 -11.16 -9.83 6.45
C ALA A 36 -12.39 -10.29 5.66
N LEU A 37 -12.66 -9.60 4.57
CA LEU A 37 -13.76 -9.90 3.66
C LEU A 37 -13.28 -9.79 2.21
N ALA A 38 -13.97 -10.48 1.31
CA ALA A 38 -13.90 -10.26 -0.12
C ALA A 38 -15.27 -9.86 -0.63
N TYR A 39 -15.35 -8.90 -1.55
CA TYR A 39 -16.55 -8.57 -2.29
C TYR A 39 -16.43 -9.15 -3.69
N ASP A 40 -17.30 -10.08 -4.02
CA ASP A 40 -17.44 -10.65 -5.36
C ASP A 40 -18.28 -9.69 -6.21
N VAL A 41 -17.68 -9.16 -7.26
CA VAL A 41 -18.32 -8.15 -8.12
C VAL A 41 -19.43 -8.75 -8.97
N ALA A 42 -19.28 -10.00 -9.42
CA ALA A 42 -20.27 -10.66 -10.26
C ALA A 42 -21.52 -11.08 -9.47
N ALA A 43 -21.31 -11.56 -8.24
CA ALA A 43 -22.39 -11.96 -7.35
C ALA A 43 -23.01 -10.78 -6.58
N ASP A 44 -22.41 -9.59 -6.64
CA ASP A 44 -22.76 -8.42 -5.81
C ASP A 44 -22.89 -8.79 -4.32
N ALA A 45 -21.91 -9.56 -3.83
CA ALA A 45 -21.99 -10.19 -2.53
C ALA A 45 -20.68 -10.11 -1.76
N TRP A 46 -20.80 -9.88 -0.46
CA TRP A 46 -19.68 -9.97 0.46
C TRP A 46 -19.52 -11.40 0.97
N MET A 47 -18.28 -11.85 1.01
CA MET A 47 -17.86 -13.13 1.57
C MET A 47 -16.91 -12.88 2.75
N GLN A 48 -17.17 -13.54 3.87
CA GLN A 48 -16.25 -13.54 5.01
C GLN A 48 -15.03 -14.39 4.68
N LEU A 49 -13.84 -13.85 4.89
CA LEU A 49 -12.60 -14.62 4.81
C LEU A 49 -12.26 -15.17 6.21
N PRO A 50 -11.39 -16.19 6.31
CA PRO A 50 -10.71 -16.49 7.55
C PRO A 50 -10.09 -15.21 8.12
N ASP A 51 -10.05 -15.09 9.43
CA ASP A 51 -9.42 -13.95 10.08
C ASP A 51 -7.89 -14.10 10.07
N MET A 52 -7.19 -12.97 10.01
CA MET A 52 -5.74 -12.90 10.20
C MET A 52 -5.32 -13.42 11.59
N ALA A 53 -4.05 -13.78 11.71
CA ALA A 53 -3.43 -14.12 12.99
C ALA A 53 -3.28 -12.88 13.87
N ARG A 54 -2.91 -11.73 13.31
CA ARG A 54 -2.77 -10.45 14.02
C ARG A 54 -3.82 -9.44 13.62
N GLN A 55 -4.25 -8.64 14.59
CA GLN A 55 -5.03 -7.43 14.34
C GLN A 55 -4.15 -6.34 13.75
N ARG A 56 -4.68 -5.55 12.81
CA ARG A 56 -3.94 -4.50 12.09
C ARG A 56 -4.79 -3.28 11.82
N ASP A 57 -4.49 -2.17 12.47
CA ASP A 57 -4.99 -0.84 12.13
C ASP A 57 -3.97 -0.05 11.28
N GLU A 58 -4.44 0.86 10.42
CA GLU A 58 -3.64 1.62 9.46
C GLU A 58 -2.71 0.75 8.58
N CYS A 59 -3.14 -0.47 8.26
CA CYS A 59 -2.42 -1.36 7.34
C CYS A 59 -2.67 -1.04 5.87
N ARG A 60 -1.81 -1.56 5.00
CA ARG A 60 -1.93 -1.42 3.54
C ARG A 60 -2.22 -2.77 2.91
N GLY A 61 -3.14 -2.78 1.95
CA GLY A 61 -3.46 -3.94 1.14
C GLY A 61 -2.84 -3.81 -0.25
N VAL A 62 -2.20 -4.87 -0.74
CA VAL A 62 -1.76 -5.00 -2.13
C VAL A 62 -2.10 -6.40 -2.65
N PHE A 63 -2.57 -6.49 -3.90
CA PHE A 63 -2.84 -7.79 -4.52
C PHE A 63 -1.74 -8.08 -5.54
N ALA A 64 -0.88 -9.05 -5.25
CA ALA A 64 0.29 -9.36 -6.06
C ALA A 64 0.60 -10.86 -5.97
N SER A 65 1.14 -11.43 -7.06
CA SER A 65 1.52 -12.85 -7.12
C SER A 65 0.38 -13.81 -6.68
N GLY A 66 -0.86 -13.51 -7.06
CA GLY A 66 -2.03 -14.35 -6.75
C GLY A 66 -2.55 -14.28 -5.30
N GLY A 67 -1.96 -13.42 -4.46
CA GLY A 67 -2.34 -13.28 -3.05
C GLY A 67 -2.70 -11.84 -2.66
N PHE A 68 -3.50 -11.72 -1.60
CA PHE A 68 -3.78 -10.44 -0.95
C PHE A 68 -2.85 -10.25 0.25
N HIS A 69 -1.90 -9.33 0.11
CA HIS A 69 -0.89 -9.03 1.12
C HIS A 69 -1.35 -7.86 1.98
N VAL A 70 -1.39 -8.05 3.29
CA VAL A 70 -1.72 -7.03 4.29
C VAL A 70 -0.46 -6.69 5.05
N VAL A 71 0.05 -5.49 4.81
CA VAL A 71 1.39 -5.07 5.23
C VAL A 71 1.30 -4.01 6.31
N GLY A 72 2.12 -4.15 7.34
CA GLY A 72 2.28 -3.21 8.44
C GLY A 72 1.04 -3.06 9.31
N GLY A 73 0.79 -1.82 9.72
CA GLY A 73 -0.25 -1.49 10.70
C GLY A 73 0.15 -1.84 12.13
N TYR A 74 -0.75 -1.63 13.07
CA TYR A 74 -0.49 -1.84 14.50
C TYR A 74 -1.69 -2.42 15.25
N PRO A 75 -1.47 -3.08 16.38
CA PRO A 75 -2.55 -3.60 17.21
C PRO A 75 -3.13 -2.54 18.16
N THR A 76 -4.30 -2.80 18.74
CA THR A 76 -5.02 -1.90 19.67
C THR A 76 -4.15 -1.45 20.85
N GLU A 77 -3.33 -2.35 21.39
CA GLU A 77 -2.46 -2.10 22.55
C GLU A 77 -1.21 -1.27 22.21
N ALA A 78 -0.89 -1.10 20.92
CA ALA A 78 0.31 -0.41 20.47
C ALA A 78 -0.01 0.63 19.38
N GLN A 79 -1.07 1.42 19.58
CA GLN A 79 -1.49 2.43 18.61
C GLN A 79 -0.35 3.35 18.18
N GLY A 80 -0.20 3.52 16.87
CA GLY A 80 0.87 4.31 16.24
C GLY A 80 2.23 3.60 16.16
N GLN A 81 2.40 2.42 16.75
CA GLN A 81 3.63 1.62 16.66
C GLN A 81 3.52 0.63 15.50
N PHE A 82 3.81 1.10 14.29
CA PHE A 82 3.73 0.29 13.08
C PHE A 82 4.61 -0.95 13.16
N SER A 83 4.04 -2.10 12.82
CA SER A 83 4.77 -3.36 12.66
C SER A 83 5.47 -3.41 11.31
N GLN A 84 6.58 -4.14 11.26
CA GLN A 84 7.26 -4.51 10.03
C GLN A 84 6.70 -5.79 9.39
N SER A 85 5.69 -6.39 10.02
CA SER A 85 5.14 -7.67 9.59
C SER A 85 4.13 -7.54 8.46
N ALA A 86 3.93 -8.63 7.73
CA ALA A 86 2.84 -8.81 6.79
C ALA A 86 2.14 -10.16 6.99
N GLU A 87 0.93 -10.27 6.48
CA GLU A 87 0.24 -11.54 6.29
C GLU A 87 -0.31 -11.59 4.87
N THR A 88 -0.20 -12.75 4.22
CA THR A 88 -0.65 -12.96 2.85
C THR A 88 -1.82 -13.93 2.84
N PHE A 89 -2.96 -13.53 2.29
CA PHE A 89 -4.07 -14.44 2.01
C PHE A 89 -3.84 -15.09 0.65
N ASP A 90 -3.58 -16.39 0.66
CA ASP A 90 -3.50 -17.21 -0.54
C ASP A 90 -4.94 -17.53 -0.99
N VAL A 91 -5.33 -16.97 -2.13
CA VAL A 91 -6.68 -17.14 -2.68
C VAL A 91 -6.91 -18.56 -3.19
N ALA A 92 -5.88 -19.25 -3.68
CA ALA A 92 -6.00 -20.62 -4.17
C ALA A 92 -6.16 -21.62 -3.01
N ALA A 93 -5.41 -21.42 -1.93
CA ALA A 93 -5.50 -22.25 -0.72
C ALA A 93 -6.61 -21.78 0.25
N TRP A 94 -7.22 -20.63 -0.01
CA TRP A 94 -8.25 -19.99 0.80
C TRP A 94 -7.88 -19.84 2.28
N ARG A 95 -6.64 -19.42 2.55
CA ARG A 95 -6.12 -19.27 3.92
C ARG A 95 -5.05 -18.20 4.01
N TRP A 96 -4.89 -17.64 5.20
CA TRP A 96 -3.72 -16.83 5.53
C TRP A 96 -2.47 -17.70 5.65
N GLY A 97 -1.35 -17.18 5.16
CA GLY A 97 -0.02 -17.68 5.47
C GLY A 97 0.38 -17.40 6.92
N ALA A 98 1.58 -17.81 7.29
CA ALA A 98 2.19 -17.41 8.54
C ALA A 98 2.47 -15.90 8.55
N VAL A 99 2.59 -15.31 9.74
CA VAL A 99 3.03 -13.92 9.87
C VAL A 99 4.47 -13.80 9.39
N GLU A 100 4.69 -12.94 8.41
CA GLU A 100 6.00 -12.68 7.82
C GLU A 100 6.63 -11.48 8.54
N GLU A 101 7.61 -11.74 9.39
CA GLU A 101 8.34 -10.68 10.09
C GLU A 101 9.38 -10.01 9.19
N GLY A 102 9.63 -8.72 9.41
CA GLY A 102 10.66 -7.98 8.66
C GLY A 102 10.36 -7.79 7.18
N ARG A 103 9.10 -7.99 6.75
CA ARG A 103 8.65 -7.72 5.36
C ARG A 103 8.91 -6.26 4.99
N LEU A 104 8.72 -5.35 5.94
CA LEU A 104 9.17 -3.97 5.85
C LEU A 104 10.51 -3.80 6.59
N GLU A 105 11.46 -3.12 5.97
CA GLU A 105 12.73 -2.79 6.65
C GLU A 105 12.55 -1.73 7.74
N GLU A 106 11.44 -0.98 7.74
CA GLU A 106 11.15 0.08 8.72
C GLU A 106 9.72 -0.05 9.26
N ALA A 107 9.59 0.17 10.57
CA ALA A 107 8.33 0.32 11.27
C ALA A 107 7.69 1.68 10.94
N ALA A 108 7.26 1.86 9.70
CA ALA A 108 6.67 3.09 9.20
C ALA A 108 5.28 2.82 8.59
N CYS A 109 4.52 3.90 8.39
CA CYS A 109 3.20 3.80 7.78
C CYS A 109 3.32 3.26 6.34
N PRO A 110 2.64 2.14 6.00
CA PRO A 110 2.83 1.43 4.73
C PRO A 110 2.12 2.07 3.53
N ARG A 111 1.69 3.34 3.64
CA ARG A 111 0.88 4.05 2.62
C ARG A 111 1.51 4.09 1.22
N THR A 112 2.84 4.01 1.14
CA THR A 112 3.56 4.05 -0.13
C THR A 112 3.63 2.68 -0.83
N CYS A 113 3.14 1.59 -0.23
CA CYS A 113 3.12 0.29 -0.90
C CYS A 113 2.06 0.26 -2.00
N VAL A 114 2.48 -0.10 -3.22
CA VAL A 114 1.66 -0.19 -4.43
C VAL A 114 2.12 -1.36 -5.30
N VAL A 115 1.26 -1.80 -6.22
CA VAL A 115 1.61 -2.80 -7.24
C VAL A 115 1.89 -2.08 -8.55
N GLY A 116 3.03 -2.38 -9.19
CA GLY A 116 3.37 -1.89 -10.52
C GLY A 116 2.64 -2.65 -11.62
N GLY A 117 2.70 -2.15 -12.86
CA GLY A 117 2.11 -2.83 -14.03
C GLY A 117 2.73 -4.20 -14.33
N ASP A 118 3.92 -4.48 -13.78
CA ASP A 118 4.61 -5.76 -13.85
C ASP A 118 4.20 -6.75 -12.74
N GLY A 119 3.21 -6.39 -11.90
CA GLY A 119 2.69 -7.22 -10.81
C GLY A 119 3.59 -7.28 -9.57
N ARG A 120 4.69 -6.52 -9.52
CA ARG A 120 5.57 -6.46 -8.34
C ARG A 120 5.15 -5.37 -7.36
N VAL A 121 5.53 -5.54 -6.10
CA VAL A 121 5.24 -4.56 -5.04
C VAL A 121 6.38 -3.53 -4.97
N TYR A 122 6.01 -2.26 -4.96
CA TYR A 122 6.92 -1.12 -4.84
C TYR A 122 6.57 -0.28 -3.62
N MET A 123 7.56 0.37 -3.03
CA MET A 123 7.34 1.34 -1.96
C MET A 123 8.40 2.45 -1.96
N CYS A 124 8.07 3.58 -1.34
CA CYS A 124 9.07 4.59 -1.00
C CYS A 124 9.70 4.25 0.35
N ARG A 125 11.03 4.17 0.39
CA ARG A 125 11.84 3.96 1.60
C ARG A 125 12.35 5.31 2.12
N GLN A 126 12.13 5.58 3.40
CA GLN A 126 12.63 6.81 4.02
C GLN A 126 14.14 6.74 4.22
N ALA A 127 14.70 5.66 4.79
CA ALA A 127 16.13 5.42 4.72
C ALA A 127 16.60 5.28 3.27
N GLY A 128 17.66 6.01 2.93
CA GLY A 128 18.20 6.02 1.58
C GLY A 128 17.40 6.82 0.55
N GLN A 129 16.22 7.33 0.92
CA GLN A 129 15.37 8.22 0.11
C GLN A 129 15.17 7.67 -1.30
N ALA A 130 14.51 6.52 -1.40
CA ALA A 130 14.46 5.76 -2.66
C ALA A 130 13.10 5.09 -2.88
N VAL A 131 12.81 4.80 -4.14
CA VAL A 131 11.78 3.83 -4.53
C VAL A 131 12.44 2.46 -4.63
N VAL A 132 11.85 1.46 -3.98
CA VAL A 132 12.32 0.08 -3.96
C VAL A 132 11.25 -0.87 -4.49
N VAL A 133 11.67 -2.00 -5.06
CA VAL A 133 10.80 -3.09 -5.54
C VAL A 133 11.10 -4.38 -4.79
N GLU A 134 10.06 -5.16 -4.48
CA GLU A 134 10.20 -6.48 -3.88
C GLU A 134 10.70 -7.48 -4.94
N GLU A 135 11.78 -8.21 -4.63
CA GLU A 135 12.35 -9.27 -5.48
C GLU A 135 11.98 -10.69 -5.03
N GLY A 136 11.13 -10.80 -4.01
CA GLY A 136 10.71 -12.04 -3.39
C GLY A 136 11.55 -12.42 -2.16
N GLY A 137 10.97 -13.26 -1.29
CA GLY A 137 11.63 -13.70 -0.05
C GLY A 137 11.94 -12.56 0.93
N GLY A 138 11.23 -11.43 0.85
CA GLY A 138 11.48 -10.24 1.68
C GLY A 138 12.67 -9.38 1.23
N ALA A 139 13.30 -9.68 0.08
CA ALA A 139 14.36 -8.86 -0.47
C ALA A 139 13.81 -7.65 -1.25
N TRP A 140 14.45 -6.50 -1.08
CA TRP A 140 14.09 -5.24 -1.73
C TRP A 140 15.26 -4.68 -2.52
N ARG A 141 15.01 -4.27 -3.78
CA ARG A 141 16.00 -3.62 -4.64
C ARG A 141 15.65 -2.16 -4.89
N ARG A 142 16.65 -1.29 -4.83
CA ARG A 142 16.54 0.12 -5.21
C ARG A 142 16.28 0.27 -6.72
N VAL A 143 15.27 1.06 -7.07
CA VAL A 143 14.86 1.34 -8.45
C VAL A 143 15.23 2.77 -8.85
N ALA A 144 14.96 3.74 -7.96
CA ALA A 144 15.22 5.14 -8.20
C ALA A 144 15.42 5.91 -6.90
N ASP A 145 16.08 7.06 -6.99
CA ASP A 145 16.24 7.99 -5.87
C ASP A 145 15.04 8.94 -5.83
N LEU A 146 14.47 9.16 -4.64
CA LEU A 146 13.43 10.15 -4.48
C LEU A 146 14.00 11.56 -4.79
N PRO A 147 13.22 12.44 -5.44
CA PRO A 147 13.60 13.83 -5.61
C PRO A 147 13.91 14.46 -4.25
N ARG A 148 14.91 15.34 -4.17
CA ARG A 148 15.36 15.96 -2.91
C ARG A 148 14.26 16.73 -2.16
N GLU A 149 13.22 17.15 -2.88
CA GLU A 149 12.05 17.84 -2.34
C GLU A 149 11.06 16.88 -1.63
N VAL A 150 11.16 15.57 -1.90
CA VAL A 150 10.34 14.50 -1.29
C VAL A 150 11.12 13.86 -0.15
N ARG A 151 11.26 14.59 0.97
CA ARG A 151 11.90 14.06 2.18
C ARG A 151 11.03 13.05 2.90
N VAL A 152 9.73 13.30 2.89
CA VAL A 152 8.69 12.45 3.44
C VAL A 152 7.74 12.07 2.30
N ALA A 153 7.84 10.83 1.81
CA ALA A 153 6.83 10.28 0.92
C ALA A 153 5.56 9.96 1.72
N LEU A 154 4.44 10.53 1.29
CA LEU A 154 3.15 10.44 1.97
C LEU A 154 2.24 9.40 1.33
N GLN A 155 2.28 9.32 0.00
CA GLN A 155 1.46 8.41 -0.80
C GLN A 155 2.18 8.09 -2.11
N MET A 156 2.01 6.87 -2.58
CA MET A 156 2.39 6.46 -3.94
C MET A 156 1.17 5.80 -4.58
N VAL A 157 1.00 5.98 -5.89
CA VAL A 157 -0.04 5.32 -6.70
C VAL A 157 0.55 4.90 -8.04
N ALA A 158 0.10 3.77 -8.58
CA ALA A 158 0.40 3.40 -9.96
C ALA A 158 -0.20 4.42 -10.93
N TRP A 159 0.58 4.84 -11.93
CA TRP A 159 0.20 5.87 -12.89
C TRP A 159 0.95 5.66 -14.21
N GLU A 160 0.23 5.48 -15.33
CA GLU A 160 0.78 5.45 -16.71
C GLU A 160 2.10 4.67 -16.86
N GLY A 161 2.15 3.39 -16.45
CA GLY A 161 3.35 2.56 -16.56
C GLY A 161 4.45 2.85 -15.51
N GLY A 162 4.20 3.81 -14.61
CA GLY A 162 5.10 4.20 -13.54
C GLY A 162 4.36 4.49 -12.23
N PHE A 163 4.84 5.49 -11.49
CA PHE A 163 4.24 5.87 -10.20
C PHE A 163 4.12 7.38 -10.05
N MET A 164 2.99 7.84 -9.51
CA MET A 164 2.89 9.17 -8.94
C MET A 164 3.20 9.10 -7.44
N VAL A 165 4.18 9.90 -7.01
CA VAL A 165 4.59 10.05 -5.61
C VAL A 165 4.19 11.43 -5.11
N LEU A 166 3.44 11.43 -4.01
CA LEU A 166 3.09 12.61 -3.25
C LEU A 166 3.91 12.63 -1.97
N GLY A 167 4.48 13.78 -1.65
CA GLY A 167 5.25 13.95 -0.43
C GLY A 167 5.48 15.39 -0.07
N SER A 168 6.41 15.61 0.86
CA SER A 168 6.77 16.94 1.34
C SER A 168 8.25 17.04 1.70
N GLY A 169 8.77 18.26 1.69
CA GLY A 169 10.16 18.55 2.09
C GLY A 169 10.39 18.46 3.59
N THR A 170 9.32 18.52 4.40
CA THR A 170 9.35 18.36 5.86
C THR A 170 8.11 17.63 6.35
N GLN A 171 8.16 17.10 7.56
CA GLN A 171 6.99 16.62 8.28
C GLN A 171 6.06 17.84 8.47
N CYS A 172 4.89 17.86 7.81
CA CYS A 172 3.96 19.01 7.71
C CYS A 172 4.30 20.12 6.70
N GLY A 173 5.27 19.92 5.81
CA GLY A 173 5.59 20.88 4.75
C GLY A 173 4.55 20.95 3.63
N ALA A 174 4.69 21.96 2.76
CA ALA A 174 3.91 22.04 1.53
C ALA A 174 4.12 20.78 0.68
N GLN A 175 3.02 20.28 0.09
CA GLN A 175 3.08 19.06 -0.70
C GLN A 175 3.64 19.29 -2.09
N VAL A 176 4.35 18.30 -2.58
CA VAL A 176 4.88 18.20 -3.92
C VAL A 176 4.48 16.86 -4.52
N ALA A 177 4.31 16.85 -5.84
CA ALA A 177 3.95 15.68 -6.62
C ALA A 177 4.99 15.45 -7.71
N TYR A 178 5.39 14.19 -7.87
CA TYR A 178 6.29 13.77 -8.94
C TYR A 178 5.77 12.49 -9.59
N ILE A 179 5.99 12.36 -10.88
CA ILE A 179 5.76 11.14 -11.65
C ILE A 179 7.12 10.51 -11.94
N LEU A 180 7.23 9.22 -11.62
CA LEU A 180 8.34 8.36 -11.93
C LEU A 180 7.93 7.49 -13.13
N ASP A 181 8.58 7.68 -14.26
CA ASP A 181 8.39 6.85 -15.44
C ASP A 181 9.31 5.63 -15.36
N ILE A 182 8.74 4.42 -15.39
CA ILE A 182 9.48 3.15 -15.24
C ILE A 182 9.60 2.38 -16.57
N GLU A 183 8.80 2.72 -17.57
CA GLU A 183 8.75 2.01 -18.87
C GLU A 183 9.86 2.38 -19.87
N SER A 184 10.75 3.34 -19.58
CA SER A 184 11.89 3.58 -20.47
C SER A 184 12.96 2.50 -20.26
N GLY A 185 13.05 1.59 -21.23
CA GLY A 185 13.81 0.34 -21.20
C GLY A 185 15.27 0.43 -20.74
N GLU A 186 15.82 -0.77 -20.50
CA GLU A 186 17.20 -1.04 -20.11
C GLU A 186 18.20 -0.10 -20.81
N GLY A 187 18.67 0.93 -20.11
CA GLY A 187 19.73 1.82 -20.58
C GLY A 187 19.45 3.32 -20.42
N GLU A 188 18.19 3.77 -20.39
CA GLU A 188 17.87 5.15 -20.03
C GLU A 188 17.34 5.20 -18.59
N GLY A 189 18.10 5.85 -17.70
CA GLY A 189 17.76 5.91 -16.27
C GLY A 189 16.34 6.43 -16.02
N MET A 190 15.69 5.86 -15.01
CA MET A 190 14.37 6.24 -14.50
C MET A 190 14.22 7.77 -14.42
N LYS A 191 13.19 8.33 -15.06
CA LYS A 191 13.00 9.79 -15.17
C LYS A 191 11.92 10.26 -14.21
N TRP A 192 12.22 11.34 -13.50
CA TRP A 192 11.26 12.04 -12.65
C TRP A 192 10.74 13.29 -13.33
N ARG A 193 9.42 13.46 -13.33
CA ARG A 193 8.74 14.68 -13.78
C ARG A 193 7.99 15.31 -12.63
N LYS A 194 8.25 16.59 -12.36
CA LYS A 194 7.49 17.34 -11.35
C LYS A 194 6.08 17.63 -11.89
N VAL A 195 5.08 17.48 -11.03
CA VAL A 195 3.70 17.84 -11.33
C VAL A 195 3.36 19.15 -10.64
N GLU A 196 2.82 20.11 -11.40
CA GLU A 196 2.35 21.37 -10.84
C GLU A 196 1.04 21.15 -10.09
N LEU A 197 1.08 21.32 -8.77
CA LEU A 197 -0.10 21.29 -7.92
C LEU A 197 -0.68 22.70 -7.83
N GLN A 198 -1.94 22.87 -8.25
CA GLN A 198 -2.64 24.12 -8.00
C GLN A 198 -2.88 24.29 -6.49
N ARG A 199 -2.67 25.50 -5.96
CA ARG A 199 -2.82 25.79 -4.52
C ARG A 199 -4.19 25.43 -3.95
N ALA A 200 -5.24 25.47 -4.77
CA ALA A 200 -6.59 25.09 -4.35
C ALA A 200 -6.71 23.58 -4.02
N TYR A 201 -5.80 22.76 -4.55
CA TYR A 201 -5.78 21.30 -4.37
C TYR A 201 -4.53 20.82 -3.60
N SER A 202 -3.82 21.74 -2.93
CA SER A 202 -2.69 21.39 -2.05
C SER A 202 -3.17 21.31 -0.60
N GLY A 203 -3.30 20.11 -0.06
CA GLY A 203 -3.78 19.85 1.30
C GLY A 203 -3.44 18.43 1.73
N HIS A 204 -3.70 18.07 3.00
CA HIS A 204 -3.33 16.73 3.51
C HIS A 204 -3.98 15.60 2.70
N VAL A 205 -3.16 14.66 2.21
CA VAL A 205 -3.62 13.50 1.41
C VAL A 205 -3.67 12.28 2.31
N GLN A 206 -4.88 11.73 2.50
CA GLN A 206 -5.08 10.52 3.29
C GLN A 206 -5.12 9.24 2.45
N ALA A 207 -5.56 9.36 1.19
CA ALA A 207 -5.61 8.26 0.23
C ALA A 207 -5.49 8.81 -1.19
N GLY A 208 -5.09 7.96 -2.13
CA GLY A 208 -5.04 8.28 -3.55
C GLY A 208 -5.33 7.03 -4.38
N CYS A 209 -5.97 7.24 -5.52
CA CYS A 209 -6.20 6.22 -6.54
C CYS A 209 -6.06 6.87 -7.93
N CYS A 210 -5.81 6.06 -8.95
CA CYS A 210 -5.87 6.45 -10.35
C CYS A 210 -7.06 5.72 -10.99
N PHE A 211 -7.85 6.43 -11.78
CA PHE A 211 -8.92 5.87 -12.59
C PHE A 211 -8.67 6.26 -14.05
N HIS A 212 -8.88 5.32 -14.96
CA HIS A 212 -8.94 5.62 -16.39
C HIS A 212 -10.42 5.78 -16.74
N ILE A 213 -10.79 6.91 -17.34
CA ILE A 213 -12.16 7.23 -17.78
C ILE A 213 -12.23 7.05 -19.28
#